data_AF-A0A966YDS2-F1
#
_entry.id   AF-A0A966YDS2-F1
#
_cell.length_a   1.000
_cell.length_b   1.000
_cell.length_c   1.000
_cell.angle_alpha   90.00
_cell.angle_beta   90.00
_cell.angle_gamma   90.00
#
_symmetry.space_group_name_H-M   'P 1'
#
loop_
_entity.id
_entity.type
_entity.pdbx_description
1 polymer ?
#
loop_
_entity_poly.entity_id
_entity_poly.type
_entity_poly.pdbx_seq_one_letter_code
_entity_poly.pdbx_strand_id
1 'polypeptide(L)'
;MKKIEAIIKPFKLDEVKEALQDVGVQGLSVIEVKGFGRQKGHTELYRGAEYVVDFLPKVKIEVVLDDDQVDAAIEAIVDAAKTEKIGDGKIFVSPVEQAIRIRTGESGSDAL
;
A
#
# COMPACT_ATOMS: atom_id res chain seq x y z
N MET A 1 -8.72 5.47 15.26
CA MET A 1 -8.50 5.38 13.80
C MET A 1 -7.01 5.41 13.50
N LYS A 2 -6.58 4.61 12.52
CA LYS A 2 -5.22 4.61 11.98
C LYS A 2 -5.24 4.70 10.46
N LYS A 3 -4.18 5.28 9.89
CA LYS A 3 -3.86 5.18 8.47
C LYS A 3 -2.86 4.05 8.27
N ILE A 4 -3.18 3.12 7.38
CA ILE A 4 -2.27 2.13 6.85
C ILE A 4 -1.72 2.65 5.52
N GLU A 5 -0.39 2.65 5.38
CA GLU A 5 0.31 2.93 4.12
C GLU A 5 1.14 1.70 3.74
N ALA A 6 0.69 0.94 2.74
CA ALA A 6 1.36 -0.26 2.26
C ALA A 6 2.04 -0.01 0.91
N ILE A 7 3.36 -0.10 0.86
CA ILE A 7 4.14 -0.01 -0.38
C ILE A 7 4.46 -1.43 -0.83
N ILE A 8 3.90 -1.87 -1.96
CA ILE A 8 3.98 -3.25 -2.45
C ILE A 8 4.48 -3.35 -3.90
N LYS A 9 4.73 -4.56 -4.37
CA LYS A 9 4.98 -4.85 -5.79
C LYS A 9 3.71 -4.59 -6.62
N PRO A 10 3.79 -3.93 -7.79
CA PRO A 10 2.58 -3.54 -8.55
C PRO A 10 1.64 -4.70 -8.91
N PHE A 11 2.19 -5.86 -9.30
CA PHE A 11 1.38 -7.02 -9.69
C PHE A 11 0.60 -7.67 -8.54
N LYS A 12 0.89 -7.30 -7.28
CA LYS A 12 0.16 -7.79 -6.10
C LYS A 12 -1.06 -6.93 -5.74
N LEU A 13 -1.29 -5.83 -6.44
CA LEU A 13 -2.37 -4.89 -6.11
C LEU A 13 -3.75 -5.56 -6.10
N ASP A 14 -4.07 -6.37 -7.11
CA ASP A 14 -5.38 -7.00 -7.19
C ASP A 14 -5.60 -8.03 -6.08
N GLU A 15 -4.61 -8.88 -5.79
CA GLU A 15 -4.68 -9.84 -4.67
C GLU A 15 -4.85 -9.12 -3.31
N VAL A 16 -4.13 -8.01 -3.09
CA VAL A 16 -4.25 -7.23 -1.84
C VAL A 16 -5.61 -6.55 -1.73
N LYS A 17 -6.15 -6.04 -2.85
CA LYS A 17 -7.49 -5.42 -2.88
C LYS A 17 -8.58 -6.44 -2.53
N GLU A 18 -8.50 -7.65 -3.08
CA GLU A 18 -9.43 -8.75 -2.76
C GLU A 18 -9.33 -9.15 -1.29
N ALA A 19 -8.11 -9.37 -0.79
CA ALA A 19 -7.89 -9.73 0.62
C ALA A 19 -8.42 -8.67 1.60
N LEU A 20 -8.24 -7.38 1.28
CA LEU A 20 -8.80 -6.28 2.07
C LEU A 20 -10.33 -6.27 2.04
N GLN A 21 -10.94 -6.54 0.90
CA GLN A 21 -12.40 -6.63 0.76
C GLN A 21 -12.98 -7.78 1.60
N ASP A 22 -12.31 -8.93 1.64
CA ASP A 22 -12.73 -10.11 2.41
C ASP A 22 -12.74 -9.85 3.93
N VAL A 23 -11.88 -8.95 4.42
CA VAL A 23 -11.88 -8.50 5.83
C VAL A 23 -12.73 -7.25 6.08
N GLY A 24 -13.57 -6.86 5.11
CA GLY A 24 -14.56 -5.79 5.26
C GLY A 24 -14.05 -4.38 4.97
N VAL A 25 -12.87 -4.22 4.36
CA VAL A 25 -12.34 -2.91 3.95
C VAL A 25 -12.89 -2.55 2.56
N GLN A 26 -13.76 -1.54 2.50
CA GLN A 26 -14.51 -1.21 1.28
C GLN A 26 -13.91 -0.05 0.47
N GLY A 27 -13.03 0.74 1.06
CA GLY A 27 -12.44 1.93 0.44
C GLY A 27 -10.94 2.02 0.66
N LEU A 28 -10.19 2.34 -0.39
CA LEU A 28 -8.76 2.59 -0.34
C LEU A 28 -8.36 3.58 -1.45
N SER A 29 -7.19 4.19 -1.29
CA SER A 29 -6.55 5.00 -2.32
C SER A 29 -5.26 4.33 -2.79
N VAL A 30 -4.94 4.48 -4.08
CA VAL A 30 -3.75 3.87 -4.70
C VAL A 30 -2.92 4.97 -5.36
N ILE A 31 -1.61 4.95 -5.11
CA ILE A 31 -0.64 5.90 -5.68
C ILE A 31 0.51 5.09 -6.29
N GLU A 32 0.86 5.37 -7.53
CA GLU A 32 2.08 4.84 -8.15
C GLU A 32 3.30 5.57 -7.60
N VAL A 33 4.29 4.82 -7.12
CA VAL A 33 5.51 5.38 -6.53
C VAL A 33 6.75 4.68 -7.05
N LYS A 34 7.91 5.32 -6.85
CA LYS A 34 9.23 4.79 -7.17
C LYS A 34 9.97 4.48 -5.87
N GLY A 35 10.43 3.24 -5.72
CA GLY A 35 11.14 2.78 -4.52
C GLY A 35 12.63 2.55 -4.77
N PHE A 36 13.47 2.89 -3.80
CA PHE A 36 14.90 2.61 -3.76
C PHE A 36 15.23 1.82 -2.48
N GLY A 37 16.19 0.89 -2.53
CA GLY A 37 16.60 0.16 -1.33
C GLY A 37 17.50 -1.05 -1.60
N ARG A 38 17.32 -2.12 -0.80
CA ARG A 38 18.12 -3.36 -0.92
C ARG A 38 17.93 -4.07 -2.26
N GLN A 39 16.77 -3.90 -2.88
CA GLN A 39 16.56 -4.31 -4.26
C GLN A 39 17.29 -3.28 -5.13
N LYS A 40 18.54 -3.59 -5.49
CA LYS A 40 19.35 -2.72 -6.34
C LYS A 40 18.72 -2.61 -7.72
N GLY A 41 18.78 -1.41 -8.28
CA GLY A 41 18.64 -1.19 -9.70
C GLY A 41 19.60 -2.06 -10.51
N HIS A 42 19.20 -2.41 -11.73
CA HIS A 42 20.10 -2.99 -12.71
C HIS A 42 20.40 -1.97 -13.81
N THR A 43 21.57 -2.07 -14.43
CA THR A 43 21.92 -1.27 -15.61
C THR A 43 21.25 -1.91 -16.82
N GLU A 44 20.37 -1.19 -17.50
CA GLU A 44 19.79 -1.61 -18.78
C GLU A 44 20.50 -0.91 -19.93
N LEU A 45 20.84 -1.67 -20.97
CA LEU A 45 21.28 -1.09 -22.24
C LEU A 45 20.05 -0.72 -23.06
N TYR A 46 19.84 0.58 -23.29
CA TYR A 46 18.79 1.06 -24.17
C TYR A 46 19.40 1.89 -25.30
N ARG A 47 19.22 1.41 -26.55
CA ARG A 47 19.80 2.02 -27.78
C ARG A 47 21.30 2.30 -27.70
N GLY A 48 22.07 1.42 -27.06
CA GLY A 48 23.53 1.55 -26.95
C GLY A 48 24.02 2.50 -25.86
N ALA A 49 23.12 3.10 -25.08
CA ALA A 49 23.45 3.84 -23.87
C ALA A 49 23.10 3.01 -22.62
N GLU A 50 23.98 3.04 -21.62
CA GLU A 50 23.73 2.45 -20.31
C GLU A 50 22.82 3.36 -19.49
N TYR A 51 21.67 2.84 -19.06
CA TYR A 51 20.77 3.50 -18.14
C TYR A 51 20.84 2.78 -16.80
N VAL A 52 21.19 3.50 -15.74
CA VAL A 52 21.11 3.00 -14.36
C VAL A 52 19.66 3.17 -13.90
N VAL A 53 18.97 2.06 -13.66
CA VAL A 53 17.60 2.09 -13.13
C VAL A 53 17.66 2.17 -11.61
N ASP A 54 17.89 3.35 -11.04
CA ASP A 54 18.02 3.48 -9.58
C ASP A 54 16.71 3.11 -8.84
N PHE A 55 15.56 3.47 -9.40
CA PHE A 55 14.28 3.29 -8.75
C PHE A 55 13.42 2.23 -9.44
N LEU A 56 12.77 1.40 -8.63
CA LEU A 56 11.84 0.38 -9.11
C LEU A 56 10.39 0.82 -8.87
N PRO A 57 9.48 0.55 -9.83
CA PRO A 57 8.07 0.88 -9.66
C PRO A 57 7.47 0.07 -8.50
N LYS A 58 6.66 0.75 -7.70
CA LYS A 58 5.89 0.21 -6.57
C LYS A 58 4.51 0.83 -6.58
N VAL A 59 3.60 0.19 -5.86
CA VAL A 59 2.27 0.74 -5.60
C VAL A 59 2.17 1.05 -4.11
N LYS A 60 1.69 2.24 -3.76
CA LYS A 60 1.35 2.62 -2.39
C LYS A 60 -0.17 2.57 -2.24
N ILE A 61 -0.65 1.73 -1.34
CA ILE A 61 -2.04 1.64 -0.92
C ILE A 61 -2.19 2.45 0.38
N GLU A 62 -3.18 3.32 0.44
CA GLU A 62 -3.53 4.09 1.62
C GLU A 62 -4.98 3.81 2.03
N VAL A 63 -5.19 3.48 3.30
CA VAL A 63 -6.53 3.29 3.87
C VAL A 63 -6.56 3.78 5.32
N VAL A 64 -7.68 4.38 5.72
CA VAL A 64 -7.93 4.76 7.12
C VAL A 64 -8.98 3.82 7.67
N LEU A 65 -8.70 3.22 8.82
CA LEU A 65 -9.55 2.22 9.49
C LEU A 65 -9.76 2.58 10.95
N ASP A 66 -10.84 2.04 11.53
CA ASP A 66 -11.00 1.98 12.98
C ASP A 66 -9.98 1.04 13.60
N ASP A 67 -9.64 1.29 14.86
CA ASP A 67 -8.50 0.65 15.52
C ASP A 67 -8.67 -0.88 15.65
N ASP A 68 -9.91 -1.38 15.67
CA ASP A 68 -10.25 -2.80 15.75
C ASP A 68 -10.10 -3.55 14.41
N GLN A 69 -10.08 -2.85 13.27
CA GLN A 69 -9.88 -3.45 11.95
C GLN A 69 -8.40 -3.45 11.49
N VAL A 70 -7.53 -2.69 12.17
CA VAL A 70 -6.14 -2.47 11.74
C VAL A 70 -5.35 -3.77 11.64
N ASP A 71 -5.41 -4.61 12.67
CA ASP A 71 -4.60 -5.83 12.73
C ASP A 71 -5.01 -6.82 11.63
N ALA A 72 -6.31 -7.02 11.43
CA ALA A 72 -6.84 -7.87 10.37
C ALA A 72 -6.45 -7.38 8.97
N ALA A 73 -6.50 -6.06 8.74
CA ALA A 73 -6.08 -5.47 7.47
C ALA A 73 -4.56 -5.62 7.22
N ILE A 74 -3.73 -5.48 8.26
CA ILE A 74 -2.28 -5.69 8.15
C ILE A 74 -1.98 -7.13 7.77
N GLU A 75 -2.60 -8.10 8.45
CA GLU A 75 -2.42 -9.53 8.17
C GLU A 75 -2.83 -9.86 6.72
N ALA A 76 -4.01 -9.39 6.28
CA ALA A 76 -4.48 -9.57 4.91
C ALA A 76 -3.51 -8.99 3.86
N ILE A 77 -2.99 -7.77 4.08
CA ILE A 77 -2.01 -7.15 3.17
C ILE A 77 -0.72 -7.97 3.14
N VAL A 78 -0.23 -8.42 4.30
CA VAL A 78 1.02 -9.20 4.38
C VAL A 78 0.88 -10.50 3.61
N ASP A 79 -0.17 -11.27 3.84
CA ASP A 79 -0.37 -12.58 3.22
C ASP A 79 -0.54 -12.46 1.71
N ALA A 80 -1.33 -11.48 1.23
CA ALA A 80 -1.54 -11.27 -0.19
C ALA A 80 -0.29 -10.70 -0.90
N ALA A 81 0.44 -9.75 -0.29
CA ALA A 81 1.57 -9.09 -0.94
C ALA A 81 2.88 -9.91 -0.90
N LYS A 82 3.01 -10.86 0.02
CA LYS A 82 4.24 -11.64 0.24
C LYS A 82 4.57 -12.54 -0.96
N THR A 83 5.82 -12.49 -1.39
CA THR A 83 6.39 -13.40 -2.41
C THR A 83 7.65 -14.12 -1.95
N GLU A 84 8.10 -13.84 -0.73
CA GLU A 84 9.34 -14.34 -0.13
C GLU A 84 10.62 -13.91 -0.87
N LYS A 85 10.48 -12.91 -1.75
CA LYS A 85 11.58 -12.34 -2.53
C LYS A 85 11.87 -10.93 -2.06
N ILE A 86 13.13 -10.51 -2.20
CA ILE A 86 13.54 -9.14 -1.90
C ILE A 86 12.64 -8.13 -2.62
N GLY A 87 12.25 -7.08 -1.90
CA GLY A 87 11.48 -5.96 -2.44
C GLY A 87 9.96 -6.12 -2.40
N ASP A 88 9.44 -7.04 -1.57
CA ASP A 88 7.98 -7.19 -1.36
C ASP A 88 7.31 -5.91 -0.88
N GLY A 89 7.94 -5.18 0.04
CA GLY A 89 7.36 -3.92 0.49
C GLY A 89 7.66 -3.53 1.93
N LYS A 90 6.87 -2.57 2.40
CA LYS A 90 6.74 -2.18 3.81
C LYS A 90 5.31 -1.70 4.07
N ILE A 91 4.86 -1.86 5.30
CA ILE A 91 3.62 -1.27 5.80
C ILE A 91 3.99 -0.27 6.90
N PHE A 92 3.39 0.90 6.87
CA PHE A 92 3.47 1.90 7.93
C PHE A 92 2.08 2.14 8.51
N VAL A 93 2.03 2.39 9.81
CA VAL A 93 0.80 2.70 10.52
C VAL A 93 0.99 4.02 11.24
N SER A 94 0.09 4.96 11.01
CA SER A 94 0.11 6.28 11.68
C SER A 94 -1.25 6.59 12.31
N PRO A 95 -1.29 7.35 13.42
CA PRO A 95 -2.55 7.77 14.01
C PRO A 95 -3.29 8.76 13.10
N VAL A 96 -4.61 8.64 13.04
CA VAL A 96 -5.50 9.62 12.41
C VAL A 96 -6.37 10.23 13.49
N GLU A 97 -6.21 11.54 13.71
CA GLU A 97 -6.96 12.26 14.74
C GLU A 97 -8.43 12.48 14.34
N GLN A 98 -8.69 12.69 13.05
CA GLN A 98 -10.04 12.96 12.54
C GLN A 98 -10.19 12.50 11.09
N ALA A 99 -11.36 11.95 10.77
CA ALA A 99 -11.83 11.71 9.41
C ALA A 99 -13.15 12.47 9.20
N ILE A 100 -13.39 12.96 7.98
CA ILE A 100 -14.62 13.68 7.61
C ILE A 100 -15.08 13.20 6.24
N ARG A 101 -16.32 12.70 6.17
CA ARG A 101 -16.93 12.29 4.91
C ARG A 101 -17.51 13.52 4.22
N ILE A 102 -16.88 13.97 3.14
CA ILE A 102 -17.26 15.21 2.41
C ILE A 102 -18.74 15.25 2.03
N ARG A 103 -19.32 14.10 1.63
CA ARG A 103 -20.71 14.02 1.16
C ARG A 103 -21.75 14.25 2.26
N THR A 104 -21.49 13.78 3.48
CA THR A 104 -22.48 13.74 4.58
C THR A 104 -22.12 14.64 5.76
N GLY A 105 -20.84 15.01 5.89
CA GLY A 105 -20.33 15.74 7.05
C GLY A 105 -20.09 14.87 8.28
N GLU A 106 -20.32 13.55 8.18
CA GLU A 106 -20.00 12.58 9.24
C GLU A 106 -18.52 12.65 9.61
N SER A 107 -18.21 12.42 10.89
CA SER A 107 -16.87 12.55 11.44
C SER A 107 -16.45 11.30 12.23
N GLY A 108 -15.14 11.12 12.37
CA GLY A 108 -14.61 9.97 13.10
C GLY A 108 -14.89 8.65 12.37
N SER A 109 -15.25 7.62 13.13
CA SER A 109 -15.56 6.28 12.60
C SER A 109 -16.73 6.28 11.60
N ASP A 110 -17.76 7.09 11.84
CA ASP A 110 -18.93 7.21 10.94
C ASP A 110 -18.54 7.74 9.54
N ALA A 111 -17.38 8.40 9.43
CA ALA A 111 -16.88 8.94 8.18
C ALA A 111 -16.19 7.91 7.28
N LEU A 112 -15.84 6.72 7.79
CA LEU A 112 -15.12 5.68 7.08
C LEU A 112 -16.06 4.88 6.18
#